data_AF-A0A8S3JFK1-F1
#
_entry.id   AF-A0A8S3JFK1-F1
#
_cell.length_a   1.000
_cell.length_b   1.000
_cell.length_c   1.000
_cell.angle_alpha   90.00
_cell.angle_beta   90.00
_cell.angle_gamma   90.00
#
_symmetry.space_group_name_H-M   'P 1'
#
loop_
_entity.id
_entity.type
_entity.pdbx_description
1 polymer ?
#
loop_
_entity_poly.entity_id
_entity_poly.type
_entity_poly.pdbx_seq_one_letter_code
_entity_poly.pdbx_strand_id
1 'polypeptide(L)'
;KALIMSDTPSNINLTEQVLSFRNELFYDLVKQQCGTIALEIMQVQDISSVECLLEISDIFSFLELDSDELISIKRKSGIFRNDGRFVLKKD
;
A
#
# COMPACT_ATOMS: atom_id res chain seq x y z
N LYS A 1 -11.91 28.06 24.00
CA LYS A 1 -10.71 27.31 24.43
C LYS A 1 -10.34 26.39 23.26
N ALA A 2 -9.22 26.69 22.60
CA ALA A 2 -8.84 26.11 21.32
C ALA A 2 -8.49 24.61 21.40
N LEU A 3 -8.69 23.89 20.30
CA LEU A 3 -7.67 22.98 19.77
C LEU A 3 -7.78 22.98 18.24
N ILE A 4 -6.73 23.51 17.60
CA ILE A 4 -6.37 23.33 16.19
C ILE A 4 -5.98 21.86 15.99
N MET A 5 -5.97 21.40 14.73
CA MET A 5 -5.31 20.22 14.15
C MET A 5 -6.36 19.24 13.56
N SER A 6 -6.38 18.94 12.26
CA SER A 6 -5.33 19.00 11.25
C SER A 6 -5.92 19.42 9.90
N ASP A 7 -5.26 20.39 9.26
CA ASP A 7 -5.42 20.60 7.83
C ASP A 7 -5.12 19.27 7.15
N THR A 8 -6.12 18.70 6.49
CA THR A 8 -5.91 17.59 5.57
C THR A 8 -4.99 18.10 4.45
N PRO A 9 -3.79 17.53 4.23
CA PRO A 9 -3.04 17.84 3.03
C PRO A 9 -3.74 17.13 1.88
N SER A 10 -4.78 17.80 1.37
CA SER A 10 -5.60 17.41 0.22
C SER A 10 -4.85 17.59 -1.10
N ASN A 11 -3.53 17.72 -1.06
CA ASN A 11 -2.66 17.93 -2.21
C ASN A 11 -1.24 17.57 -1.79
N ILE A 12 -0.93 16.29 -1.77
CA ILE A 12 0.46 15.86 -1.80
C ILE A 12 0.95 16.19 -3.20
N ASN A 13 1.75 17.25 -3.30
CA ASN A 13 2.40 17.61 -4.55
C ASN A 13 3.39 16.49 -4.89
N LEU A 14 3.10 15.72 -5.93
CA LEU A 14 3.92 14.57 -6.39
C LEU A 14 5.35 14.98 -6.80
N THR A 15 5.62 16.28 -6.90
CA THR A 15 6.91 16.84 -7.25
C THR A 15 7.91 16.79 -6.08
N GLU A 16 8.96 15.99 -6.28
CA GLU A 16 10.21 15.86 -5.51
C GLU A 16 10.11 15.33 -4.07
N GLN A 17 9.13 15.74 -3.26
CA GLN A 17 9.09 15.36 -1.84
C GLN A 17 8.72 13.88 -1.64
N VAL A 18 7.78 13.36 -2.43
CA VAL A 18 7.34 11.95 -2.35
C VAL A 18 8.48 10.98 -2.65
N LEU A 19 9.40 11.35 -3.56
CA LEU A 19 10.59 10.54 -3.88
C LEU A 19 11.58 10.44 -2.73
N SER A 20 11.52 11.32 -1.71
CA SER A 20 12.37 11.25 -0.53
C SER A 20 11.81 10.39 0.61
N PHE A 21 10.56 9.93 0.50
CA PHE A 21 9.92 9.18 1.59
C PHE A 21 10.43 7.75 1.62
N ARG A 22 10.85 7.31 2.82
CA ARG A 22 11.38 5.98 3.12
C ARG A 22 10.77 5.45 4.41
N ASN A 23 10.67 4.13 4.52
CA ASN A 23 10.23 3.40 5.70
C ASN A 23 8.91 3.95 6.25
N GLU A 24 8.86 4.30 7.53
CA GLU A 24 7.67 4.80 8.23
C GLU A 24 6.99 5.97 7.51
N LEU A 25 7.74 6.92 6.95
CA LEU A 25 7.15 8.06 6.22
C LEU A 25 6.46 7.62 4.92
N PHE A 26 7.04 6.63 4.25
CA PHE A 26 6.40 6.01 3.08
C PHE A 26 5.17 5.20 3.49
N TYR A 27 5.26 4.44 4.58
CA TYR A 27 4.15 3.65 5.10
C TYR A 27 2.97 4.49 5.58
N ASP A 28 3.24 5.60 6.27
CA ASP A 28 2.22 6.56 6.67
C ASP A 28 1.52 7.18 5.45
N LEU A 29 2.30 7.54 4.43
CA LEU A 29 1.78 8.03 3.15
C LEU A 29 0.85 7.00 2.48
N VAL A 30 1.32 5.75 2.33
CA VAL A 30 0.54 4.67 1.72
C VAL A 30 -0.73 4.39 2.52
N LYS A 31 -0.64 4.35 3.85
CA LYS A 31 -1.80 4.14 4.73
C LYS A 31 -2.82 5.27 4.61
N GLN A 32 -2.35 6.52 4.58
CA GLN A 32 -3.21 7.69 4.49
C GLN A 32 -3.93 7.76 3.13
N GLN A 33 -3.24 7.43 2.04
CA GLN A 33 -3.77 7.59 0.68
C GLN A 33 -4.49 6.34 0.16
N CYS A 34 -4.01 5.15 0.51
CA CYS A 34 -4.47 3.88 -0.05
C CYS A 34 -5.08 2.93 0.99
N GLY A 35 -5.00 3.28 2.27
CA GLY A 35 -5.57 2.51 3.38
C GLY A 35 -4.65 1.42 3.92
N THR A 36 -5.05 0.83 5.04
CA THR A 36 -4.26 -0.15 5.80
C THR A 36 -3.91 -1.40 4.99
N ILE A 37 -4.79 -1.86 4.10
CA ILE A 37 -4.55 -3.05 3.29
C ILE A 37 -3.39 -2.82 2.32
N ALA A 38 -3.34 -1.66 1.65
CA ALA A 38 -2.25 -1.33 0.75
C ALA A 38 -0.92 -1.24 1.52
N LEU A 39 -0.94 -0.69 2.73
CA LEU A 39 0.24 -0.68 3.61
C LEU A 39 0.72 -2.11 3.93
N GLU A 40 -0.18 -3.00 4.38
CA GLU A 40 0.18 -4.39 4.71
C GLU A 40 0.82 -5.09 3.48
N ILE A 41 0.30 -4.84 2.28
CA ILE A 41 0.86 -5.37 1.02
C ILE A 41 2.29 -4.84 0.77
N MET A 42 2.54 -3.54 0.99
CA MET A 42 3.88 -2.97 0.82
C MET A 42 4.86 -3.58 1.82
N GLN A 43 4.46 -3.73 3.08
CA GLN A 43 5.30 -4.27 4.15
C GLN A 43 5.72 -5.71 3.88
N VAL A 44 4.79 -6.57 3.44
CA VAL A 44 5.12 -7.97 3.15
C VAL A 44 6.02 -8.13 1.92
N GLN A 45 5.94 -7.21 0.97
CA GLN A 45 6.83 -7.18 -0.19
C GLN A 45 8.15 -6.43 0.09
N ASP A 46 8.38 -5.98 1.33
CA ASP A 46 9.51 -5.15 1.75
C ASP A 46 9.68 -3.88 0.88
N ILE A 47 8.56 -3.33 0.41
CA ILE A 47 8.52 -2.10 -0.38
C ILE A 47 8.48 -0.93 0.59
N SER A 48 9.65 -0.40 0.92
CA SER A 48 9.80 0.66 1.91
C SER A 48 9.97 2.06 1.31
N SER A 49 9.86 2.20 -0.01
CA SER A 49 10.05 3.49 -0.69
C SER A 49 9.38 3.58 -2.05
N VAL A 50 9.22 4.82 -2.53
CA VAL A 50 8.74 5.09 -3.89
C VAL A 50 9.72 4.59 -4.94
N GLU A 51 11.03 4.66 -4.69
CA GLU A 51 12.04 4.11 -5.62
C GLU A 51 11.88 2.60 -5.75
N CYS A 52 11.84 1.86 -4.64
CA CYS A 52 11.60 0.41 -4.64
C CYS A 52 10.29 0.06 -5.34
N LEU A 53 9.23 0.82 -5.07
CA LEU A 53 7.93 0.63 -5.70
C LEU A 53 7.98 0.79 -7.22
N LEU A 54 8.70 1.80 -7.72
CA LEU A 54 8.83 2.09 -9.15
C LEU A 54 9.76 1.10 -9.88
N GLU A 55 10.68 0.45 -9.16
CA GLU A 55 11.56 -0.59 -9.72
C GLU A 55 10.86 -1.95 -9.89
N ILE A 56 9.69 -2.13 -9.26
CA ILE A 56 8.91 -3.37 -9.38
C ILE A 56 8.21 -3.42 -10.74
N SER A 57 8.57 -4.42 -11.53
CA SER A 57 7.99 -4.66 -12.85
C SER A 57 6.53 -5.12 -12.81
N ASP A 58 6.15 -5.91 -11.82
CA ASP A 58 4.77 -6.31 -11.57
C ASP A 58 4.47 -6.36 -10.06
N ILE A 59 3.83 -5.30 -9.58
CA ILE A 59 3.43 -5.17 -8.17
C ILE A 59 2.31 -6.13 -7.79
N PHE A 60 1.66 -6.81 -8.73
CA PHE A 60 0.61 -7.77 -8.44
C PHE A 60 1.13 -9.20 -8.37
N SER A 61 2.41 -9.43 -8.67
CA SER A 61 3.05 -10.74 -8.55
C SER A 61 2.96 -11.37 -7.15
N PHE A 62 2.82 -10.57 -6.08
CA PHE A 62 2.55 -11.10 -4.73
C PHE A 62 1.22 -11.87 -4.62
N LEU A 63 0.27 -11.62 -5.54
CA LEU A 63 -0.96 -12.39 -5.62
C LEU A 63 -0.72 -13.86 -5.94
N GLU A 64 0.43 -14.16 -6.55
CA GLU A 64 0.88 -15.51 -6.91
C GLU A 64 1.84 -16.13 -5.89
N LEU A 65 2.19 -15.42 -4.82
CA LEU A 65 3.04 -15.96 -3.77
C LEU A 65 2.22 -16.74 -2.73
N ASP A 66 2.74 -17.92 -2.35
CA ASP A 66 2.16 -18.77 -1.31
C ASP A 66 2.90 -18.55 0.02
N SER A 67 2.40 -17.59 0.80
CA SER A 67 2.92 -17.21 2.12
C SER A 67 1.75 -16.98 3.07
N ASP A 68 1.87 -17.46 4.31
CA ASP A 68 0.82 -17.36 5.33
C ASP A 68 0.43 -15.89 5.62
N GLU A 69 1.40 -14.99 5.63
CA GLU A 69 1.17 -13.55 5.81
C GLU A 69 0.36 -12.98 4.64
N LEU A 70 0.72 -13.35 3.40
CA LEU A 70 0.00 -12.93 2.20
C LEU A 70 -1.40 -13.56 2.10
N ILE A 71 -1.59 -14.80 2.56
CA ILE A 71 -2.91 -15.45 2.62
C ILE A 71 -3.85 -14.64 3.54
N SER A 72 -3.33 -14.14 4.67
CA SER A 72 -4.12 -13.32 5.60
C SER A 72 -4.57 -12.01 4.95
N ILE A 73 -3.67 -11.35 4.20
CA ILE A 73 -3.92 -10.09 3.49
C ILE A 73 -4.89 -10.30 2.32
N LYS A 74 -4.71 -11.35 1.52
CA LYS A 74 -5.60 -11.75 0.41
C LYS A 74 -7.04 -11.97 0.91
N ARG A 75 -7.20 -12.62 2.07
CA ARG A 75 -8.50 -12.77 2.75
C ARG A 75 -9.11 -11.44 3.18
N LYS A 76 -8.36 -10.57 3.86
CA LYS A 76 -8.85 -9.25 4.33
C LYS A 76 -9.28 -8.33 3.18
N SER A 77 -8.59 -8.42 2.05
CA SER A 77 -8.78 -7.55 0.88
C SER A 77 -9.82 -8.04 -0.11
N GLY A 78 -10.31 -9.27 0.04
CA GLY A 78 -11.21 -9.89 -0.94
C GLY A 78 -10.54 -10.12 -2.30
N ILE A 79 -9.20 -10.18 -2.34
CA ILE A 79 -8.41 -10.42 -3.55
C ILE A 79 -7.97 -11.89 -3.57
N PHE A 80 -8.15 -12.60 -4.69
CA PHE A 80 -7.87 -14.03 -4.75
C PHE A 80 -7.33 -14.50 -6.11
N ARG A 81 -6.08 -15.06 -6.17
CA ARG A 81 -5.80 -16.53 -6.17
C ARG A 81 -4.55 -17.02 -6.95
N ASN A 82 -4.11 -18.24 -6.61
CA ASN A 82 -3.26 -19.12 -7.44
C ASN A 82 -4.00 -20.34 -8.05
N ASP A 83 -5.31 -20.44 -7.84
CA ASP A 83 -6.08 -21.65 -8.19
C ASP A 83 -7.53 -21.34 -8.62
N GLY A 84 -7.87 -20.09 -8.99
CA GLY A 84 -9.08 -19.86 -9.80
C GLY A 84 -10.05 -18.74 -9.43
N ARG A 85 -9.62 -17.65 -8.79
CA ARG A 85 -10.29 -16.31 -8.71
C ARG A 85 -11.52 -16.19 -7.75
N PHE A 86 -11.85 -15.06 -7.11
CA PHE A 86 -12.19 -13.78 -7.71
C PHE A 86 -11.66 -12.56 -6.95
N VAL A 87 -11.46 -11.49 -7.72
CA VAL A 87 -11.19 -10.12 -7.26
C VAL A 87 -12.23 -9.22 -7.89
N LEU A 88 -13.06 -8.52 -7.11
CA LEU A 88 -13.73 -7.30 -7.58
C LEU A 88 -13.95 -6.38 -6.39
N LYS A 89 -13.34 -5.20 -6.45
CA LYS A 89 -13.88 -4.04 -5.76
C LYS A 89 -14.86 -3.38 -6.73
N LYS A 90 -16.15 -3.40 -6.41
CA LYS A 90 -17.14 -2.53 -7.07
C LYS A 90 -17.64 -1.53 -6.04
N ASP A 91 -17.20 -0.30 -6.25
CA ASP A 91 -17.52 0.98 -5.58
C ASP A 91 -17.65 0.98 -4.05
#